data_AF-A0A8T5LIX5-F1
#
_entry.id   AF-A0A8T5LIX5-F1
#
_cell.length_a   1.000
_cell.length_b   1.000
_cell.length_c   1.000
_cell.angle_alpha   90.00
_cell.angle_beta   90.00
_cell.angle_gamma   90.00
#
_symmetry.space_group_name_H-M   'P 1'
#
loop_
_entity.id
_entity.type
_entity.pdbx_description
1 polymer ?
#
loop_
_entity_poly.entity_id
_entity_poly.type
_entity_poly.pdbx_seq_one_letter_code
_entity_poly.pdbx_strand_id
1 'polypeptide(L)' 'MTKCTICGNKIKELFLGKLKGTILKKFGSSKQYPVCFECQKKFKNKEELIGKI' A
#
# COMPACT_ATOMS: atom_id res chain seq x y z
N MET A 1 8.87 -6.76 8.24
CA MET A 1 7.40 -6.55 8.37
C MET A 1 7.03 -5.16 7.89
N THR A 2 6.58 -5.05 6.65
CA THR A 2 6.12 -3.79 6.07
C THR A 2 4.74 -3.44 6.62
N LYS A 3 4.54 -2.24 7.16
CA LYS A 3 3.22 -1.77 7.63
C LYS A 3 2.53 -1.02 6.50
N CYS A 4 1.22 -1.16 6.40
CA CYS A 4 0.43 -0.37 5.47
C CYS A 4 0.39 1.09 5.93
N THR A 5 0.70 2.04 5.05
CA THR A 5 0.64 3.48 5.36
C THR A 5 -0.78 3.92 5.75
N ILE A 6 -1.81 3.34 5.15
CA ILE A 6 -3.21 3.77 5.34
C ILE A 6 -3.83 3.26 6.65
N CYS A 7 -3.66 1.98 6.97
CA CYS A 7 -4.31 1.35 8.13
C CYS A 7 -3.34 0.95 9.24
N GLY A 8 -2.03 1.12 9.05
CA GLY A 8 -1.01 0.71 10.03
C GLY A 8 -0.83 -0.81 10.20
N ASN A 9 -1.72 -1.63 9.60
CA ASN A 9 -1.66 -3.08 9.69
C ASN A 9 -0.39 -3.64 9.03
N LYS A 10 0.13 -4.73 9.59
CA LYS A 10 1.25 -5.46 9.01
C LYS A 10 0.80 -6.11 7.69
N ILE A 11 1.47 -5.77 6.60
CA ILE A 11 1.27 -6.42 5.31
C ILE A 11 1.85 -7.81 5.41
N LYS A 12 1.00 -8.83 5.28
CA LYS A 12 1.43 -10.23 5.24
C LYS A 12 2.23 -10.48 3.97
N GLU A 13 3.34 -11.20 4.11
CA GLU A 13 4.08 -11.74 2.98
C GLU A 13 3.40 -13.04 2.54
N LEU A 14 3.18 -13.19 1.24
CA LEU A 14 2.68 -14.42 0.63
C LEU A 14 3.77 -15.48 0.68
N PHE A 15 3.37 -16.75 0.55
CA PHE A 15 4.25 -17.92 0.57
C PHE A 15 5.42 -17.85 -0.44
N LEU A 16 5.30 -17.00 -1.47
CA LEU A 16 6.36 -16.70 -2.46
C LEU A 16 7.27 -15.53 -2.08
N GLY A 17 7.28 -15.06 -0.84
CA GLY A 17 8.04 -13.87 -0.41
C GLY A 17 7.55 -12.56 -1.05
N LYS A 18 6.37 -12.57 -1.70
CA LYS A 18 5.75 -11.38 -2.29
C LYS A 18 4.86 -10.69 -1.26
N LEU A 19 4.97 -9.38 -1.12
CA LEU A 19 4.05 -8.60 -0.28
C LEU A 19 2.61 -8.75 -0.77
N LYS A 20 1.66 -9.07 0.12
CA LYS A 20 0.22 -9.09 -0.18
C LYS A 20 -0.35 -7.67 -0.21
N GLY A 21 0.11 -6.86 -1.16
CA GLY A 21 -0.21 -5.44 -1.25
C GLY A 21 0.38 -4.76 -2.49
N THR A 22 0.26 -3.44 -2.51
CA THR A 22 0.74 -2.56 -3.59
C THR A 22 1.68 -1.52 -3.00
N ILE A 23 2.70 -1.12 -3.74
CA ILE A 23 3.59 0.00 -3.35
C ILE A 23 3.25 1.18 -4.25
N LEU A 24 2.78 2.26 -3.64
CA LEU A 24 2.49 3.50 -4.33
C LEU A 24 3.69 4.44 -4.24
N LYS A 25 3.95 5.13 -5.34
CA LYS A 25 4.95 6.20 -5.42
C LYS A 25 4.23 7.45 -5.92
N LYS A 26 4.32 8.53 -5.15
CA LYS A 26 3.71 9.82 -5.52
C LYS A 26 4.56 10.49 -6.59
N PHE A 27 3.94 11.04 -7.63
CA PHE A 27 4.64 11.74 -8.69
C PHE A 27 5.35 12.97 -8.10
N GLY A 28 6.68 13.05 -8.19
CA GLY A 28 7.50 14.08 -7.53
C GLY A 28 8.02 13.73 -6.12
N SER A 29 7.72 12.54 -5.59
CA SER A 29 8.32 12.06 -4.33
C SER A 29 8.99 10.70 -4.51
N SER A 30 10.22 10.57 -4.01
CA SER A 30 10.95 9.30 -3.96
C SER A 30 10.40 8.34 -2.91
N LYS A 31 9.46 8.78 -2.07
CA LYS A 31 8.86 7.98 -1.00
C LYS A 31 7.97 6.88 -1.56
N GLN A 32 8.24 5.66 -1.12
CA GLN A 32 7.44 4.47 -1.40
C GLN A 32 6.47 4.25 -0.24
N TYR A 33 5.20 4.10 -0.59
CA TYR A 33 4.11 3.93 0.36
C TYR A 33 3.52 2.54 0.19
N PRO A 34 3.90 1.61 1.07
CA PRO A 34 3.36 0.27 1.05
C PRO A 34 1.89 0.28 1.53
N VAL A 35 1.01 -0.35 0.77
CA VAL A 35 -0.42 -0.43 1.04
C VAL A 35 -0.86 -1.89 1.01
N CYS A 36 -1.64 -2.34 1.99
CA CYS A 36 -2.15 -3.71 2.02
C CYS A 36 -3.24 -3.93 0.96
N PHE A 37 -3.42 -5.19 0.55
CA PHE A 37 -4.45 -5.57 -0.43
C PHE A 37 -5.87 -5.17 0.00
N GLU A 38 -6.17 -5.17 1.31
CA GLU A 38 -7.49 -4.76 1.83
C GLU A 38 -7.74 -3.27 1.62
N CYS A 39 -6.74 -2.41 1.92
CA CYS A 39 -6.83 -0.98 1.64
C CYS A 39 -6.89 -0.73 0.14
N GLN A 40 -6.11 -1.45 -0.67
CA GLN A 40 -6.20 -1.35 -2.13
C GLN A 40 -7.59 -1.77 -2.64
N LYS A 41 -8.24 -2.78 -2.06
CA LYS A 41 -9.61 -3.17 -2.43
C LYS A 41 -10.65 -2.14 -2.00
N LYS A 42 -10.42 -1.43 -0.89
CA LYS A 42 -11.32 -0.41 -0.35
C LYS A 42 -11.38 0.83 -1.22
N PHE A 43 -10.27 1.20 -1.83
CA PHE A 43 -10.18 2.38 -2.69
C PHE A 43 -10.10 1.94 -4.15
N LYS A 44 -11.16 2.23 -4.92
CA LYS A 44 -11.23 1.87 -6.36
C LYS A 44 -10.23 2.67 -7.20
N ASN A 45 -9.89 3.88 -6.78
CA ASN A 45 -9.10 4.82 -7.55
C ASN A 45 -7.74 5.10 -6.92
N LYS A 46 -6.72 5.20 -7.78
CA LYS A 46 -5.34 5.53 -7.39
C LYS A 46 -5.24 6.91 -6.74
N GLU A 47 -6.10 7.84 -7.14
CA GLU A 47 -6.16 9.21 -6.62
C GLU A 47 -6.66 9.26 -5.17
N GLU A 48 -7.68 8.47 -4.80
CA GLU A 48 -8.14 8.37 -3.41
C GLU A 48 -7.07 7.75 -2.50
N LEU A 49 -6.36 6.76 -3.03
CA LEU A 49 -5.20 6.16 -2.37
C LEU A 49 -4.10 7.20 -2.12
N ILE A 50 -3.77 8.02 -3.12
CA ILE A 50 -2.76 9.09 -3.00
C ILE A 50 -3.22 10.20 -2.04
N GLY A 51 -4.52 10.48 -1.95
CA GLY A 51 -5.07 11.48 -1.01
C GLY A 51 -5.03 11.05 0.47
N LYS A 52 -4.93 9.75 0.74
CA LYS A 52 -4.83 9.18 2.10
C LYS A 52 -3.38 8.89 2.55
N ILE A 53 -2.39 9.27 1.73
CA ILE A 53 -0.96 9.00 1.89
C ILE A 53 -0.17 10.31 1.99
#